data_AF-A0A9Q0ARX3-F1
#
_entry.id   AF-A0A9Q0ARX3-F1
#
_cell.length_a   1.000
_cell.length_b   1.000
_cell.length_c   1.000
_cell.angle_alpha   90.00
_cell.angle_beta   90.00
_cell.angle_gamma   90.00
#
_symmetry.space_group_name_H-M   'P 1'
#
loop_
_entity.id
_entity.type
_entity.pdbx_description
1 polymer ?
#
loop_
_entity_poly.entity_id
_entity_poly.type
_entity_poly.pdbx_seq_one_letter_code
_entity_poly.pdbx_strand_id
1 'polypeptide(L)'
;MIQFAADPALTTKSTSFYVWELFAGHLFTHTLPATADFNPLYYVTGKNEDTGAYVFKGAVYNSTEGTDVPVSLSFDGVAAGTAAELTVLSGPDNPYGYNDPFTGVNVVTTTKSTVTADDNGVFEFSLPNLSVAVLDTGVSGTSKRSMKRGRRS
;
A
#
# COMPACT_ATOMS: atom_id res chain seq x y z
N MET A 1 0.13 11.53 11.50
CA MET A 1 0.08 12.69 12.43
C MET A 1 -0.83 12.36 13.60
N ILE A 2 -0.50 12.78 14.81
CA ILE A 2 -1.31 12.52 16.02
C ILE A 2 -2.03 13.81 16.37
N GLN A 3 -3.35 13.75 16.58
CA GLN A 3 -4.10 14.85 17.17
C GLN A 3 -3.94 14.74 18.68
N PHE A 4 -3.37 15.79 19.29
CA PHE A 4 -3.08 15.85 20.72
C PHE A 4 -4.01 16.82 21.44
N ALA A 5 -4.45 16.43 22.63
CA ALA A 5 -5.14 17.27 23.60
C ALA A 5 -4.56 16.99 25.00
N ALA A 6 -4.70 17.96 25.92
CA ALA A 6 -4.18 17.83 27.29
C ALA A 6 -4.83 16.67 28.06
N ASP A 7 -6.06 16.29 27.69
CA ASP A 7 -6.69 15.04 28.13
C ASP A 7 -6.16 13.88 27.28
N PRO A 8 -5.44 12.90 27.87
CA PRO A 8 -4.95 11.73 27.14
C PRO A 8 -6.06 10.92 26.45
N ALA A 9 -7.29 10.95 26.99
CA ALA A 9 -8.44 10.27 26.39
C ALA A 9 -8.86 10.89 25.05
N LEU A 10 -8.43 12.12 24.75
CA LEU A 10 -8.72 12.85 23.51
C LEU A 10 -7.57 12.79 22.48
N THR A 11 -6.59 11.89 22.68
CA THR A 11 -5.52 11.67 21.70
C THR A 11 -5.96 10.64 20.66
N THR A 12 -6.00 11.02 19.38
CA THR A 12 -6.39 10.11 18.28
C THR A 12 -5.43 10.17 17.09
N LYS A 13 -5.35 9.06 16.35
CA LYS A 13 -4.61 8.98 15.08
C LYS A 13 -5.45 9.66 13.99
N SER A 14 -4.88 10.65 13.29
CA SER A 14 -5.52 11.22 12.09
C SER A 14 -5.60 10.20 10.94
N THR A 15 -6.44 10.43 9.94
CA THR A 15 -6.44 9.62 8.70
C THR A 15 -5.06 9.62 8.03
N SER A 16 -4.38 10.77 8.01
CA SER A 16 -3.00 10.88 7.52
C SER A 16 -1.99 10.07 8.33
N PHE A 17 -2.25 9.75 9.60
CA PHE A 17 -1.40 8.83 10.36
C PHE A 17 -1.32 7.47 9.67
N TYR A 18 -2.46 6.93 9.25
CA TYR A 18 -2.53 5.61 8.63
C TYR A 18 -1.81 5.58 7.28
N VAL A 19 -1.92 6.66 6.48
CA VAL A 19 -1.17 6.80 5.23
C VAL A 19 0.34 6.77 5.47
N TRP A 20 0.82 7.52 6.47
CA TRP A 20 2.24 7.51 6.83
C TRP A 20 2.70 6.17 7.40
N GLU A 21 1.90 5.55 8.27
CA GLU A 21 2.16 4.22 8.81
C GLU A 21 2.30 3.18 7.69
N LEU A 22 1.38 3.20 6.73
CA LEU A 22 1.43 2.35 5.55
C LEU A 22 2.70 2.63 4.72
N PHE A 23 2.93 3.87 4.31
CA PHE A 23 4.07 4.17 3.43
C PHE A 23 5.43 3.97 4.08
N ALA A 24 5.56 4.22 5.39
CA ALA A 24 6.79 3.97 6.14
C ALA A 24 7.05 2.48 6.40
N GLY A 25 6.00 1.64 6.40
CA GLY A 25 6.13 0.19 6.48
C GLY A 25 6.67 -0.46 5.21
N HIS A 26 6.59 0.23 4.06
CA HIS A 26 6.93 -0.32 2.74
C HIS A 26 7.96 0.57 2.02
N LEU A 27 9.19 0.64 2.55
CA LEU A 27 10.26 1.43 1.95
C LEU A 27 10.91 0.71 0.75
N PHE A 28 11.30 1.49 -0.25
CA PHE A 28 12.11 1.04 -1.38
C PHE A 28 13.31 1.97 -1.53
N THR A 29 14.42 1.44 -2.05
CA THR A 29 15.71 2.17 -2.13
C THR A 29 15.82 2.97 -3.42
N HIS A 30 15.15 2.55 -4.48
CA HIS A 30 15.16 3.22 -5.79
C HIS A 30 13.75 3.30 -6.36
N THR A 31 13.43 4.43 -6.99
CA THR A 31 12.22 4.57 -7.80
C THR A 31 12.42 3.86 -9.13
N LEU A 32 11.34 3.25 -9.64
CA LEU A 32 11.30 2.67 -10.97
C LEU A 32 10.48 3.59 -11.89
N PRO A 33 10.94 3.85 -13.12
CA PRO A 33 10.12 4.56 -14.09
C PRO A 33 8.90 3.70 -14.43
N ALA A 34 7.76 4.36 -14.59
CA ALA A 34 6.51 3.71 -14.96
C ALA A 34 5.93 4.37 -16.21
N THR A 35 5.28 3.58 -17.05
CA THR A 35 4.81 4.00 -18.38
C THR A 35 3.30 4.20 -18.47
N ALA A 36 2.55 3.81 -17.43
CA ALA A 36 1.10 3.89 -17.42
C ALA A 36 0.62 5.24 -16.88
N ASP A 37 -0.52 5.69 -17.38
CA ASP A 37 -1.28 6.77 -16.79
C ASP A 37 -2.63 6.18 -16.33
N PHE A 38 -2.84 6.16 -15.02
CA PHE A 38 -4.04 5.61 -14.40
C PHE A 38 -4.99 6.69 -13.89
N ASN A 39 -4.99 7.91 -14.46
CA ASN A 39 -5.87 9.00 -14.00
C ASN A 39 -7.30 8.50 -13.67
N PRO A 40 -7.78 8.58 -12.41
CA PRO A 40 -7.33 9.44 -11.31
C PRO A 40 -6.46 8.81 -10.21
N LEU A 41 -5.86 7.66 -10.48
CA LEU A 41 -4.86 7.02 -9.63
C LEU A 41 -3.46 7.62 -9.88
N TYR A 42 -2.92 8.21 -8.83
CA TYR A 42 -1.53 8.69 -8.79
C TYR A 42 -0.69 7.68 -8.05
N TYR A 43 0.50 7.41 -8.55
CA TYR A 43 1.30 6.32 -8.02
C TYR A 43 2.80 6.55 -8.14
N VAL A 44 3.55 5.78 -7.36
CA VAL A 44 4.99 5.62 -7.46
C VAL A 44 5.34 4.15 -7.32
N THR A 45 6.27 3.71 -8.14
CA THR A 45 6.83 2.35 -8.11
C THR A 45 8.29 2.41 -7.70
N GLY A 46 8.76 1.36 -7.05
CA GLY A 46 10.14 1.26 -6.63
C GLY A 46 10.58 -0.16 -6.37
N LYS A 47 11.89 -0.32 -6.24
CA LYS A 47 12.54 -1.57 -5.84
C LYS A 47 13.29 -1.35 -4.55
N ASN A 48 13.11 -2.27 -3.61
CA ASN A 48 13.98 -2.37 -2.45
C ASN A 48 15.13 -3.33 -2.80
N GLU A 49 16.33 -2.79 -2.99
CA GLU A 49 17.50 -3.60 -3.34
C GLU A 49 17.95 -4.54 -2.22
N ASP A 50 17.71 -4.16 -0.95
CA ASP A 50 18.12 -4.98 0.20
C ASP A 50 17.29 -6.27 0.30
N THR A 51 16.01 -6.20 -0.05
CA THR A 51 15.07 -7.34 0.02
C THR A 51 14.77 -7.96 -1.33
N GLY A 52 15.07 -7.27 -2.43
CA GLY A 52 14.64 -7.61 -3.78
C GLY A 52 13.15 -7.35 -4.05
N ALA A 53 12.43 -6.74 -3.10
CA ALA A 53 10.99 -6.51 -3.23
C ALA A 53 10.66 -5.41 -4.23
N TYR A 54 9.59 -5.62 -4.99
CA TYR A 54 8.95 -4.59 -5.80
C TYR A 54 7.79 -4.01 -5.02
N VAL A 55 7.71 -2.68 -5.03
CA VAL A 55 6.72 -1.93 -4.25
C VAL A 55 6.01 -0.95 -5.16
N PHE A 56 4.69 -0.99 -5.14
CA PHE A 56 3.81 0.02 -5.72
C PHE A 56 3.08 0.74 -4.60
N LYS A 57 3.03 2.07 -4.67
CA LYS A 57 2.22 2.91 -3.78
C LYS A 57 1.31 3.76 -4.63
N GLY A 58 0.01 3.72 -4.39
CA GLY A 58 -1.00 4.41 -5.17
C GLY A 58 -2.02 5.14 -4.31
N ALA A 59 -2.60 6.21 -4.83
CA ALA A 59 -3.73 6.91 -4.24
C ALA A 59 -4.74 7.27 -5.32
N VAL A 60 -6.01 6.87 -5.12
CA VAL A 60 -7.13 7.22 -5.98
C VAL A 60 -7.75 8.51 -5.45
N TYR A 61 -7.63 9.59 -6.22
CA TYR A 61 -8.25 10.87 -5.87
C TYR A 61 -9.52 11.09 -6.67
N ASN A 62 -10.67 10.82 -6.04
CA ASN A 62 -11.99 11.13 -6.59
C ASN A 62 -12.22 10.56 -8.00
N SER A 63 -12.46 9.24 -8.07
CA SER A 63 -12.82 8.58 -9.31
C SER A 63 -14.15 9.09 -9.87
N THR A 64 -14.25 9.13 -11.19
CA THR A 64 -15.47 9.52 -11.92
C THR A 64 -16.64 8.66 -11.44
N GLU A 65 -17.73 9.28 -10.98
CA GLU A 65 -18.91 8.61 -10.42
C GLU A 65 -18.64 7.69 -9.20
N GLY A 66 -17.47 7.81 -8.55
CA GLY A 66 -17.10 6.99 -7.39
C GLY A 66 -16.80 5.51 -7.70
N THR A 67 -16.52 5.17 -8.96
CA THR A 67 -16.23 3.79 -9.37
C THR A 67 -14.82 3.35 -8.95
N ASP A 68 -14.63 2.05 -8.74
CA ASP A 68 -13.29 1.52 -8.51
C ASP A 68 -12.39 1.71 -9.75
N VAL A 69 -11.10 1.92 -9.51
CA VAL A 69 -10.08 2.09 -10.55
C VAL A 69 -9.35 0.75 -10.76
N PRO A 70 -9.48 0.11 -11.94
CA PRO A 70 -8.75 -1.11 -12.24
C PRO A 70 -7.26 -0.80 -12.44
N VAL A 71 -6.40 -1.66 -11.87
CA VAL A 71 -4.95 -1.57 -11.96
C VAL A 71 -4.41 -2.86 -12.53
N SER A 72 -3.64 -2.74 -13.61
CA SER A 72 -2.85 -3.81 -14.21
C SER A 72 -1.39 -3.40 -14.13
N LEU A 73 -0.63 -4.08 -13.28
CA LEU A 73 0.74 -3.70 -12.91
C LEU A 73 1.69 -4.87 -13.12
N SER A 74 2.74 -4.66 -13.90
CA SER A 74 3.87 -5.59 -13.98
C SER A 74 5.16 -4.89 -13.58
N PHE A 75 6.13 -5.69 -13.11
CA PHE A 75 7.50 -5.23 -12.87
C PHE A 75 8.45 -6.08 -13.68
N ASP A 76 9.47 -5.45 -14.26
CA ASP A 76 10.54 -6.18 -14.95
C ASP A 76 11.24 -7.15 -13.99
N GLY A 77 11.18 -8.44 -14.34
CA GLY A 77 11.78 -9.53 -13.57
C GLY A 77 10.83 -10.22 -12.58
N VAL A 78 9.56 -9.82 -12.50
CA VAL A 78 8.54 -10.60 -11.77
C VAL A 78 8.11 -11.80 -12.62
N ALA A 79 8.11 -12.99 -12.03
CA ALA A 79 7.66 -14.22 -12.67
C ALA A 79 6.19 -14.52 -12.36
N ALA A 80 5.56 -15.32 -13.21
CA ALA A 80 4.23 -15.87 -12.96
C ALA A 80 4.15 -16.57 -11.59
N GLY A 81 3.02 -16.41 -10.90
CA GLY A 81 2.81 -16.98 -9.57
C GLY A 81 3.48 -16.24 -8.42
N THR A 82 4.19 -15.12 -8.68
CA THR A 82 4.74 -14.28 -7.60
C THR A 82 3.59 -13.71 -6.77
N ALA A 83 3.63 -13.90 -5.45
CA ALA A 83 2.64 -13.34 -4.54
C ALA A 83 3.07 -11.94 -4.07
N ALA A 84 2.10 -11.04 -3.95
CA ALA A 84 2.25 -9.70 -3.38
C ALA A 84 1.16 -9.44 -2.32
N GLU A 85 1.49 -8.70 -1.27
CA GLU A 85 0.50 -8.23 -0.28
C GLU A 85 -0.02 -6.89 -0.79
N LEU A 86 -1.32 -6.81 -1.02
CA LEU A 86 -2.02 -5.58 -1.29
C LEU A 86 -2.66 -5.10 0.01
N THR A 87 -2.21 -3.96 0.53
CA THR A 87 -2.85 -3.26 1.65
C THR A 87 -3.54 -2.02 1.11
N VAL A 88 -4.84 -1.89 1.38
CA VAL A 88 -5.69 -0.75 0.97
C VAL A 88 -6.24 -0.05 2.21
N LEU A 89 -6.08 1.26 2.26
CA LEU A 89 -6.76 2.16 3.18
C LEU A 89 -7.92 2.81 2.44
N SER A 90 -9.12 2.74 3.01
CA SER A 90 -10.30 3.42 2.51
C SER A 90 -11.03 4.13 3.65
N GLY A 91 -11.97 5.00 3.27
CA GLY A 91 -12.86 5.69 4.19
C GLY A 91 -14.33 5.48 3.82
N PRO A 92 -15.25 6.19 4.49
CA PRO A 92 -16.64 6.25 4.07
C PRO A 92 -16.77 6.90 2.68
N ASP A 93 -17.88 6.65 1.99
CA ASP A 93 -18.16 7.25 0.67
C ASP A 93 -18.23 8.79 0.72
N ASN A 94 -18.51 9.36 1.89
CA ASN A 94 -18.43 10.80 2.08
C ASN A 94 -16.95 11.24 2.23
N PRO A 95 -16.50 12.27 1.50
CA PRO A 95 -15.10 12.72 1.55
C PRO A 95 -14.75 13.52 2.81
N TYR A 96 -15.71 13.72 3.72
CA TYR A 96 -15.56 14.56 4.92
C TYR A 96 -15.31 13.75 6.20
N GLY A 97 -15.17 12.43 6.10
CA GLY A 97 -14.87 11.56 7.22
C GLY A 97 -13.53 11.91 7.89
N TYR A 98 -13.54 12.00 9.23
CA TYR A 98 -12.34 12.20 10.04
C TYR A 98 -12.42 11.34 11.31
N ASN A 99 -11.26 11.09 11.92
CA ASN A 99 -11.20 10.39 13.19
C ASN A 99 -11.50 11.37 14.32
N ASP A 100 -12.59 11.12 15.04
CA ASP A 100 -13.09 12.02 16.09
C ASP A 100 -12.59 11.53 17.46
N PRO A 101 -11.77 12.32 18.17
CA PRO A 101 -11.28 11.95 19.50
C PRO A 101 -12.37 11.98 20.59
N PHE A 102 -13.44 12.77 20.43
CA PHE A 102 -14.48 12.89 21.44
C PHE A 102 -15.44 11.70 21.42
N THR A 103 -15.79 11.21 20.23
CA THR A 103 -16.66 10.03 20.06
C THR A 103 -15.87 8.73 19.94
N GLY A 104 -14.56 8.79 19.69
CA GLY A 104 -13.70 7.63 19.45
C GLY A 104 -13.86 7.00 18.07
N VAL A 105 -14.58 7.67 17.16
CA VAL A 105 -14.83 7.15 15.81
C VAL A 105 -13.53 7.14 15.01
N ASN A 106 -13.21 5.98 14.43
CA ASN A 106 -12.16 5.81 13.43
C ASN A 106 -12.81 5.45 12.08
N VAL A 107 -12.63 6.32 11.10
CA VAL A 107 -13.23 6.16 9.77
C VAL A 107 -12.35 5.39 8.79
N VAL A 108 -11.09 5.13 9.15
CA VAL A 108 -10.14 4.43 8.27
C VAL A 108 -10.38 2.92 8.34
N THR A 109 -10.64 2.33 7.17
CA THR A 109 -10.70 0.88 6.98
C THR A 109 -9.41 0.40 6.34
N THR A 110 -8.80 -0.64 6.90
CA THR A 110 -7.61 -1.29 6.32
C THR A 110 -7.97 -2.69 5.84
N THR A 111 -7.80 -2.95 4.56
CA THR A 111 -7.97 -4.27 3.97
C THR A 111 -6.63 -4.80 3.49
N LYS A 112 -6.33 -6.07 3.81
CA LYS A 112 -5.16 -6.78 3.31
C LYS A 112 -5.60 -7.97 2.50
N SER A 113 -5.00 -8.15 1.33
CA SER A 113 -5.21 -9.30 0.46
C SER A 113 -3.90 -9.74 -0.18
N THR A 114 -3.85 -11.00 -0.62
CA THR A 114 -2.75 -11.48 -1.46
C THR A 114 -3.18 -11.41 -2.91
N VAL A 115 -2.38 -10.77 -3.75
CA VAL A 115 -2.54 -10.73 -5.20
C VAL A 115 -1.41 -11.54 -5.81
N THR A 116 -1.74 -12.44 -6.74
CA THR A 116 -0.76 -13.29 -7.41
C THR A 116 -0.59 -12.84 -8.84
N ALA A 117 0.65 -12.72 -9.29
CA ALA A 117 0.96 -12.42 -10.68
C ALA A 117 0.44 -13.53 -11.60
N ASP A 118 -0.22 -13.13 -12.68
CA ASP A 118 -0.73 -14.04 -13.72
C ASP A 118 0.42 -14.72 -14.51
N ASP A 119 0.07 -15.48 -15.56
CA ASP A 119 1.04 -16.16 -16.42
C ASP A 119 2.02 -15.21 -17.13
N ASN A 120 1.69 -13.92 -17.21
CA ASN A 120 2.53 -12.87 -17.81
C ASN A 120 3.30 -12.05 -16.76
N GLY A 121 3.21 -12.39 -15.47
CA GLY A 121 3.85 -11.62 -14.40
C GLY A 121 3.10 -10.33 -14.03
N VAL A 122 1.82 -10.24 -14.38
CA VAL A 122 0.96 -9.07 -14.15
C VAL A 122 0.12 -9.26 -12.88
N PHE A 123 0.13 -8.26 -12.01
CA PHE A 123 -0.78 -8.14 -10.87
C PHE A 123 -2.02 -7.36 -11.29
N GLU A 124 -3.19 -7.98 -11.13
CA GLU A 124 -4.48 -7.33 -11.39
C GLU A 124 -5.25 -7.14 -10.09
N PHE A 125 -5.72 -5.91 -9.86
CA PHE A 125 -6.56 -5.56 -8.72
C PHE A 125 -7.36 -4.28 -9.01
N SER A 126 -8.30 -3.96 -8.12
CA SER A 126 -9.14 -2.76 -8.24
C SER A 126 -9.01 -1.93 -6.96
N LEU A 127 -8.90 -0.61 -7.11
CA LEU A 127 -8.78 0.31 -5.99
C LEU A 127 -10.08 1.13 -5.82
N PRO A 128 -10.68 1.15 -4.62
CA PRO A 128 -11.87 1.95 -4.37
C PRO A 128 -11.64 3.45 -4.60
N ASN A 129 -12.73 4.19 -4.81
CA ASN A 129 -12.67 5.64 -4.72
C ASN A 129 -12.13 6.10 -3.35
N LEU A 130 -11.40 7.23 -3.32
CA LEU A 130 -10.84 7.80 -2.09
C LEU A 130 -9.99 6.81 -1.29
N SER A 131 -9.19 6.00 -1.97
CA SER A 131 -8.33 4.98 -1.35
C SER A 131 -6.84 5.26 -1.53
N VAL A 132 -6.05 4.71 -0.61
CA VAL A 132 -4.59 4.66 -0.68
C VAL A 132 -4.15 3.22 -0.56
N ALA A 133 -3.27 2.76 -1.45
CA ALA A 133 -2.86 1.37 -1.50
C ALA A 133 -1.35 1.21 -1.59
N VAL A 134 -0.88 0.07 -1.07
CA VAL A 134 0.47 -0.43 -1.29
C VAL A 134 0.40 -1.88 -1.72
N LEU A 135 1.06 -2.22 -2.82
CA LEU A 135 1.36 -3.59 -3.21
C LEU A 135 2.85 -3.84 -2.99
N ASP A 136 3.19 -4.89 -2.26
CA ASP A 136 4.58 -5.23 -1.90
C ASP A 136 4.83 -6.73 -2.04
N THR A 137 5.79 -7.10 -2.90
CA THR A 137 6.16 -8.50 -3.16
C THR A 137 7.10 -9.09 -2.10
N GLY A 138 7.61 -8.27 -1.17
CA GLY A 138 8.54 -8.69 -0.13
C GLY A 138 7.88 -9.22 1.15
N VAL A 139 6.59 -8.94 1.34
CA VAL A 139 5.84 -9.23 2.58
C VAL A 139 5.10 -10.56 2.47
N SER A 140 4.77 -10.98 1.26
CA SER A 140 4.03 -12.21 0.97
C SER A 140 4.98 -13.40 1.05
N GLY A 141 4.97 -14.06 2.21
CA GLY A 141 5.40 -15.45 2.40
C GLY A 141 6.62 -15.91 1.60
N THR A 142 7.75 -16.02 2.30
CA THR A 142 8.98 -16.75 1.90
C THR A 142 10.03 -15.97 1.11
N SER A 143 10.46 -14.79 1.60
CA SER A 143 11.86 -14.43 1.39
C SER A 143 12.71 -15.45 2.15
N LYS A 144 13.23 -16.47 1.44
CA LYS A 144 14.30 -17.33 1.95
C LYS A 144 15.50 -16.42 2.22
N ARG A 145 15.55 -15.83 3.42
CA ARG A 145 16.78 -15.26 3.98
C ARG A 145 17.80 -16.39 3.98
N SER A 146 18.68 -16.39 2.97
CA SER A 146 19.87 -17.22 2.94
C SER A 146 20.74 -16.76 4.11
N MET A 147 20.51 -17.36 5.28
CA MET A 147 21.33 -17.17 6.45
C MET A 147 22.64 -17.92 6.16
N LYS A 148 23.57 -17.26 5.49
CA LYS A 148 24.95 -17.73 5.30
C LYS A 148 25.60 -17.76 6.68
N ARG A 149 25.37 -18.85 7.41
CA ARG A 149 25.92 -19.09 8.74
C ARG A 149 27.43 -19.26 8.56
N GLY A 150 28.17 -18.18 8.84
CA GLY A 150 29.62 -18.14 8.79
C GLY A 150 30.19 -19.26 9.64
N ARG A 151 30.76 -20.26 8.98
CA ARG A 151 31.51 -21.34 9.61
C ARG A 151 32.88 -20.76 9.96
N ARG A 152 33.06 -20.36 11.22
CA ARG A 152 34.38 -20.04 11.76
C ARG A 152 35.18 -21.34 11.83
N SER A 153 36.30 -21.38 11.11
CA SER A 153 37.39 -22.36 11.24
C SER A 153 38.15 -22.13 12.52
#